data_AF-A0A354TM32-F1
#
_entry.id   AF-A0A354TM32-F1
#
_cell.length_a   1.000
_cell.length_b   1.000
_cell.length_c   1.000
_cell.angle_alpha   90.00
_cell.angle_beta   90.00
_cell.angle_gamma   90.00
#
_symmetry.space_group_name_H-M   'P 1'
#
loop_
_entity.id
_entity.type
_entity.pdbx_description
1 polymer ?
#
loop_
_entity_poly.entity_id
_entity_poly.type
_entity_poly.pdbx_seq_one_letter_code
_entity_poly.pdbx_strand_id
1 'polypeptide(L)'
;SIDRAAEELRELVPQARICVAHGQMPERELEKVMADFYHKRYNILVCTTIIETGIDIPSANTIIIDRADKFGLAQLHQLRGRVGRSHHQAYAYLLLPPQSRLQSDAQKRIEAIQAATTLGAGFTLASHDLEIRGAGELLGDEQSGHMQKIGFALYTEMLDEAVAAIRAGRVPSIEAFADRAIEINLRIPALIPEEYLPDVHTRLIMYKRISSASDEDELEDLQVEMIDRFGLLPKQLSLLIQQTRLKLRASGFGIKKIDANVSSGRIEFNQHTEVDPFCLVQMIQGDPQTYKLGGANQLQFKHNCAHPDEKVVLINGILDNLKLNESKVA
;
A
#
# COMPACT_ATOMS: atom_id res chain seq x y z
N SER A 1 19.38 -4.33 36.28
CA SER A 1 20.27 -5.43 35.91
C SER A 1 19.42 -6.68 35.77
N ILE A 2 19.78 -7.60 34.86
CA ILE A 2 19.05 -8.86 34.68
C ILE A 2 19.11 -9.72 35.95
N ASP A 3 20.24 -9.70 36.66
CA ASP A 3 20.42 -10.45 37.91
C ASP A 3 19.50 -9.95 39.01
N ARG A 4 19.37 -8.63 39.14
CA ARG A 4 18.44 -8.00 40.09
C ARG A 4 16.99 -8.36 39.77
N ALA A 5 16.60 -8.35 38.49
CA ALA A 5 15.26 -8.77 38.10
C ALA A 5 15.01 -10.25 38.43
N ALA A 6 16.02 -11.11 38.27
CA ALA A 6 15.94 -12.52 38.64
C ALA A 6 15.84 -12.71 40.17
N GLU A 7 16.52 -11.91 40.97
CA GLU A 7 16.38 -11.90 42.43
C GLU A 7 14.99 -11.44 42.87
N GLU A 8 14.49 -10.33 42.33
CA GLU A 8 13.13 -9.82 42.60
C GLU A 8 12.07 -10.88 42.23
N LEU A 9 12.25 -11.62 41.12
CA LEU A 9 11.36 -12.72 40.73
C LEU A 9 11.44 -13.93 41.67
N ARG A 10 12.62 -14.24 42.23
CA ARG A 10 12.78 -15.33 43.22
C ARG A 10 12.08 -14.99 44.53
N GLU A 11 12.10 -13.73 44.94
CA GLU A 11 11.36 -13.26 46.12
C GLU A 11 9.85 -13.30 45.87
N LEU A 12 9.40 -12.87 44.69
CA LEU A 12 7.99 -12.82 44.33
C LEU A 12 7.38 -14.22 44.17
N VAL A 13 8.14 -15.19 43.63
CA VAL A 13 7.68 -16.55 43.37
C VAL A 13 8.70 -17.58 43.88
N PRO A 14 8.70 -17.87 45.20
CA PRO A 14 9.70 -18.76 45.82
C PRO A 14 9.70 -20.20 45.27
N GLN A 15 8.56 -20.66 44.76
CA GLN A 15 8.40 -21.98 44.14
C GLN A 15 8.94 -22.07 42.71
N ALA A 16 9.34 -20.94 42.09
CA ALA A 16 9.88 -20.93 40.75
C ALA A 16 11.39 -21.23 40.73
N ARG A 17 11.78 -22.12 39.82
CA ARG A 17 13.17 -22.41 39.47
C ARG A 17 13.57 -21.50 38.32
N ILE A 18 14.20 -20.39 38.67
CA ILE A 18 14.58 -19.30 37.76
C ILE A 18 16.03 -19.47 37.30
N CYS A 19 16.25 -19.45 35.99
CA CYS A 19 17.57 -19.32 35.38
C CYS A 19 17.69 -17.99 34.60
N VAL A 20 18.93 -17.55 34.38
CA VAL A 20 19.25 -16.30 33.68
C VAL A 20 20.08 -16.64 32.43
N ALA A 21 19.76 -15.99 31.31
CA ALA A 21 20.51 -16.11 30.06
C ALA A 21 20.69 -14.74 29.40
N HIS A 22 21.93 -14.30 29.21
CA HIS A 22 22.25 -13.06 28.49
C HIS A 22 23.49 -13.23 27.61
N GLY A 23 23.61 -12.45 26.55
CA GLY A 23 24.69 -12.60 25.56
C GLY A 23 26.07 -12.10 25.99
N GLN A 24 26.26 -11.72 27.27
CA GLN A 24 27.60 -11.53 27.83
C GLN A 24 28.12 -12.81 28.51
N MET A 25 27.30 -13.86 28.58
CA MET A 25 27.71 -15.17 29.08
C MET A 25 28.57 -15.89 28.03
N PRO A 26 29.56 -16.70 28.46
CA PRO A 26 30.28 -17.59 27.56
C PRO A 26 29.32 -18.55 26.84
N GLU A 27 29.56 -18.83 25.55
CA GLU A 27 28.69 -19.70 24.72
C GLU A 27 28.40 -21.06 25.37
N ARG A 28 29.43 -21.69 25.97
CA ARG A 28 29.29 -22.97 26.69
C ARG A 28 28.33 -22.91 27.89
N GLU A 29 28.29 -21.78 28.58
CA GLU A 29 27.37 -21.60 29.72
C GLU A 29 25.94 -21.36 29.21
N LEU A 30 25.80 -20.59 28.14
CA LEU A 30 24.51 -20.33 27.50
C LEU A 30 23.89 -21.65 27.00
N GLU A 31 24.63 -22.47 26.26
CA GLU A 31 24.17 -23.78 25.79
C GLU A 31 23.71 -24.67 26.94
N LYS A 32 24.47 -24.69 28.05
CA LYS A 32 24.13 -25.49 29.22
C LYS A 32 22.83 -25.03 29.89
N VAL A 33 22.66 -23.73 30.09
CA VAL A 33 21.43 -23.15 30.67
C VAL A 33 20.22 -23.44 29.78
N MET A 34 20.39 -23.34 28.46
CA MET A 34 19.33 -23.63 27.50
C MET A 34 18.95 -25.13 27.49
N ALA A 35 19.93 -26.03 27.55
CA ALA A 35 19.67 -27.46 27.68
C ALA A 35 18.93 -27.78 29.00
N ASP A 36 19.34 -27.17 30.11
CA ASP A 36 18.69 -27.35 31.41
C ASP A 36 17.23 -26.83 31.40
N PHE A 37 16.97 -25.72 30.70
CA PHE A 37 15.61 -25.20 30.51
C PHE A 37 14.76 -26.15 29.64
N TYR A 38 15.32 -26.67 28.55
CA TYR A 38 14.66 -27.66 27.69
C TYR A 38 14.28 -28.94 28.46
N HIS A 39 15.18 -29.42 29.33
CA HIS A 39 14.92 -30.58 30.20
C HIS A 39 14.03 -30.27 31.42
N LYS A 40 13.39 -29.09 31.49
CA LYS A 40 12.48 -28.68 32.57
C LYS A 40 13.14 -28.67 33.96
N ARG A 41 14.45 -28.51 34.04
CA ARG A 41 15.16 -28.29 35.32
C ARG A 41 14.85 -26.91 35.90
N TYR A 42 14.59 -25.95 35.00
CA TYR A 42 14.08 -24.62 35.32
C TYR A 42 12.69 -24.43 34.68
N ASN A 43 11.89 -23.53 35.24
CA ASN A 43 10.54 -23.23 34.75
C ASN A 43 10.37 -21.76 34.35
N ILE A 44 11.28 -20.87 34.75
CA ILE A 44 11.33 -19.48 34.29
C ILE A 44 12.74 -19.18 33.76
N LEU A 45 12.80 -18.67 32.52
CA LEU A 45 14.02 -18.19 31.89
C LEU A 45 13.95 -16.66 31.80
N VAL A 46 14.82 -15.97 32.53
CA VAL A 46 14.97 -14.52 32.44
C VAL A 46 16.07 -14.23 31.42
N CYS A 47 15.71 -13.58 30.32
CA CYS A 47 16.63 -13.37 29.21
C CYS A 47 16.58 -11.97 28.62
N THR A 48 17.66 -11.57 27.95
CA THR A 48 17.65 -10.41 27.05
C THR A 48 17.13 -10.79 25.66
N THR A 49 16.99 -9.81 24.77
CA THR A 49 16.54 -10.01 23.38
C THR A 49 17.40 -10.95 22.53
N ILE A 50 18.53 -11.43 23.03
CA ILE A 50 19.48 -12.25 22.28
C ILE A 50 18.92 -13.67 21.98
N ILE A 51 17.74 -14.03 22.49
CA ILE A 51 16.98 -15.22 22.04
C ILE A 51 16.30 -15.02 20.66
N GLU A 52 16.46 -13.86 20.02
CA GLU A 52 15.98 -13.56 18.66
C GLU A 52 16.50 -14.57 17.60
N THR A 53 17.69 -15.16 17.83
CA THR A 53 18.32 -16.17 16.98
C THR A 53 17.97 -17.61 17.38
N GLY A 54 16.80 -18.07 16.93
CA GLY A 54 16.64 -19.48 16.54
C GLY A 54 16.31 -20.50 17.62
N ILE A 55 16.21 -20.13 18.90
CA ILE A 55 15.81 -21.09 19.94
C ILE A 55 14.30 -21.26 19.94
N ASP A 56 13.86 -22.46 19.57
CA ASP A 56 12.48 -22.91 19.68
C ASP A 56 12.35 -23.79 20.91
N ILE A 57 11.49 -23.39 21.86
CA ILE A 57 11.17 -24.18 23.05
C ILE A 57 9.68 -24.50 23.01
N PRO A 58 9.28 -25.66 22.44
CA PRO A 58 7.87 -26.01 22.25
C PRO A 58 7.06 -26.07 23.55
N SER A 59 7.74 -26.30 24.68
CA SER A 59 7.14 -26.36 26.02
C SER A 59 6.86 -24.98 26.64
N ALA A 60 7.44 -23.90 26.11
CA ALA A 60 7.22 -22.55 26.60
C ALA A 60 5.95 -21.98 25.96
N ASN A 61 4.87 -21.91 26.73
CA ASN A 61 3.58 -21.39 26.28
C ASN A 61 3.32 -19.94 26.72
N THR A 62 4.15 -19.38 27.60
CA THR A 62 3.93 -18.04 28.16
C THR A 62 5.18 -17.19 27.98
N ILE A 63 5.04 -16.02 27.37
CA ILE A 63 6.09 -15.00 27.31
C ILE A 63 5.61 -13.74 28.03
N ILE A 64 6.49 -13.15 28.83
CA ILE A 64 6.28 -11.88 29.51
C ILE A 64 7.36 -10.94 29.03
N ILE A 65 6.97 -9.86 28.37
CA ILE A 65 7.88 -8.85 27.85
C ILE A 65 7.79 -7.64 28.78
N ASP A 66 8.82 -7.47 29.60
CA ASP A 66 8.99 -6.25 30.39
C ASP A 66 9.35 -5.08 29.48
N ARG A 67 8.83 -3.88 29.80
CA ARG A 67 9.05 -2.65 29.03
C ARG A 67 8.82 -2.82 27.52
N ALA A 68 7.64 -3.33 27.15
CA ALA A 68 7.23 -3.51 25.76
C ALA A 68 7.29 -2.19 24.94
N ASP A 69 7.20 -1.03 25.60
CA ASP A 69 7.32 0.31 25.01
C ASP A 69 8.66 0.55 24.28
N LYS A 70 9.73 -0.12 24.71
CA LYS A 70 11.08 0.05 24.15
C LYS A 70 11.35 -0.82 22.93
N PHE A 71 10.50 -1.79 22.64
CA PHE A 71 10.71 -2.72 21.52
C PHE A 71 10.03 -2.21 20.26
N GLY A 72 10.62 -2.54 19.11
CA GLY A 72 9.98 -2.32 17.81
C GLY A 72 8.81 -3.27 17.56
N LEU A 73 7.91 -2.91 16.64
CA LEU A 73 6.74 -3.72 16.31
C LEU A 73 7.14 -5.09 15.74
N ALA A 74 8.11 -5.13 14.82
CA ALA A 74 8.65 -6.38 14.29
C ALA A 74 9.29 -7.28 15.38
N GLN A 75 10.02 -6.69 16.32
CA GLN A 75 10.65 -7.42 17.42
C GLN A 75 9.60 -8.03 18.35
N LEU A 76 8.56 -7.26 18.72
CA LEU A 76 7.46 -7.77 19.54
C LEU A 76 6.69 -8.89 18.85
N HIS A 77 6.49 -8.78 17.53
CA HIS A 77 5.86 -9.83 16.75
C HIS A 77 6.71 -11.10 16.67
N GLN A 78 8.03 -10.95 16.47
CA GLN A 78 8.97 -12.06 16.45
C GLN A 78 9.03 -12.76 17.82
N LEU A 79 9.08 -12.01 18.92
CA LEU A 79 9.04 -12.54 20.28
C LEU A 79 7.72 -13.28 20.56
N ARG A 80 6.57 -12.73 20.12
CA ARG A 80 5.27 -13.39 20.19
C ARG A 80 5.27 -14.72 19.41
N GLY A 81 5.88 -14.77 18.23
CA GLY A 81 5.95 -15.97 17.39
C GLY A 81 6.88 -17.08 17.91
N ARG A 82 7.63 -16.83 18.99
CA ARG A 82 8.46 -17.84 19.67
C ARG A 82 7.69 -18.70 20.66
N VAL A 83 6.48 -18.28 21.07
CA VAL A 83 5.58 -19.07 21.92
C VAL A 83 4.38 -19.58 21.13
N GLY A 84 3.81 -20.72 21.55
CA GLY A 84 2.61 -21.27 20.91
C GLY A 84 2.86 -22.17 19.71
N ARG A 85 3.99 -22.86 19.68
CA ARG A 85 4.32 -23.90 18.67
C ARG A 85 3.79 -25.29 19.03
N SER A 86 3.01 -25.41 20.11
CA SER A 86 2.34 -26.63 20.54
C SER A 86 0.82 -26.52 20.34
N HIS A 87 0.08 -27.63 20.49
CA HIS A 87 -1.39 -27.65 20.39
C HIS A 87 -2.11 -26.92 21.54
N HIS A 88 -1.38 -26.32 22.49
CA HIS A 88 -1.93 -25.61 23.63
C HIS A 88 -1.90 -24.10 23.41
N GLN A 89 -2.93 -23.43 23.89
CA GLN A 89 -3.01 -21.97 23.86
C GLN A 89 -1.79 -21.35 24.54
N ALA A 90 -1.16 -20.41 23.84
CA ALA A 90 -0.07 -19.61 24.37
C ALA A 90 -0.53 -18.20 24.74
N TYR A 91 0.18 -17.59 25.67
CA TYR A 91 -0.10 -16.26 26.22
C TYR A 91 1.14 -15.38 26.09
N ALA A 92 0.93 -14.15 25.61
CA ALA A 92 1.95 -13.12 25.53
C ALA A 92 1.51 -11.89 26.32
N TYR A 93 2.23 -11.60 27.41
CA TYR A 93 1.98 -10.44 28.26
C TYR A 93 2.96 -9.32 27.92
N LEU A 94 2.43 -8.19 27.47
CA LEU A 94 3.19 -6.98 27.13
C LEU A 94 3.05 -6.00 28.29
N LEU A 95 4.10 -5.84 29.09
CA LEU A 95 4.08 -4.94 30.23
C LEU A 95 4.48 -3.53 29.80
N LEU A 96 3.66 -2.56 30.17
CA LEU A 96 3.81 -1.16 29.78
C LEU A 96 3.97 -0.27 31.01
N PRO A 97 4.80 0.79 30.93
CA PRO A 97 4.79 1.82 31.95
C PRO A 97 3.43 2.55 31.99
N PRO A 98 3.13 3.28 33.08
CA PRO A 98 1.92 4.09 33.18
C PRO A 98 1.76 5.04 31.99
N GLN A 99 0.53 5.20 31.50
CA GLN A 99 0.19 5.93 30.26
C GLN A 99 0.79 7.35 30.20
N SER A 100 0.99 8.01 31.34
CA SER A 100 1.60 9.34 31.43
C SER A 100 3.06 9.43 30.95
N ARG A 101 3.73 8.29 30.73
CA ARG A 101 5.13 8.22 30.25
C ARG A 101 5.27 7.60 28.85
N LEU A 102 4.16 7.25 28.19
CA LEU A 102 4.21 6.67 26.85
C LEU A 102 4.29 7.78 25.80
N GLN A 103 5.26 7.67 24.89
CA GLN A 103 5.31 8.50 23.68
C GLN A 103 4.16 8.12 22.74
N SER A 104 3.65 9.07 21.95
CA SER A 104 2.55 8.86 20.99
C SER A 104 2.78 7.66 20.07
N ASP A 105 4.03 7.40 19.69
CA ASP A 105 4.40 6.34 18.77
C ASP A 105 4.46 4.97 19.45
N ALA A 106 4.75 4.93 20.76
CA ALA A 106 4.65 3.69 21.54
C ALA A 106 3.18 3.26 21.65
N GLN A 107 2.27 4.21 21.91
CA GLN A 107 0.84 3.96 22.01
C GLN A 107 0.27 3.33 20.72
N LYS A 108 0.54 3.95 19.56
CA LYS A 108 0.10 3.45 18.24
C LYS A 108 0.63 2.05 17.93
N ARG A 109 1.89 1.77 18.27
CA ARG A 109 2.50 0.44 18.07
C ARG A 109 1.82 -0.64 18.93
N ILE A 110 1.51 -0.32 20.18
CA ILE A 110 0.82 -1.25 21.09
C ILE A 110 -0.60 -1.54 20.59
N GLU A 111 -1.33 -0.51 20.16
CA GLU A 111 -2.66 -0.66 19.57
C GLU A 111 -2.63 -1.53 18.31
N ALA A 112 -1.63 -1.36 17.44
CA ALA A 112 -1.43 -2.19 16.26
C ALA A 112 -1.19 -3.67 16.61
N ILE A 113 -0.43 -3.97 17.67
CA ILE A 113 -0.20 -5.36 18.14
C ILE A 113 -1.48 -5.97 18.70
N GLN A 114 -2.26 -5.20 19.45
CA GLN A 114 -3.53 -5.67 20.01
C GLN A 114 -4.54 -5.98 18.90
N ALA A 115 -4.60 -5.15 17.85
CA ALA A 115 -5.43 -5.36 16.68
C ALA A 115 -4.99 -6.58 15.84
N ALA A 116 -3.68 -6.91 15.84
CA ALA A 116 -3.09 -8.03 15.12
C ALA A 116 -3.28 -9.40 15.81
N THR A 117 -4.39 -9.60 16.52
CA THR A 117 -4.66 -10.79 17.34
C THR A 117 -4.99 -12.04 16.53
N THR A 118 -5.23 -11.94 15.22
CA THR A 118 -5.55 -13.07 14.32
C THR A 118 -4.31 -13.70 13.67
N LEU A 119 -4.32 -15.02 13.51
CA LEU A 119 -3.33 -15.77 12.71
C LEU A 119 -3.35 -15.24 11.27
N GLY A 120 -2.23 -14.72 10.77
CA GLY A 120 -2.10 -14.10 9.44
C GLY A 120 -1.70 -12.62 9.46
N ALA A 121 -1.70 -11.98 10.62
CA ALA A 121 -1.42 -10.55 10.77
C ALA A 121 0.04 -10.12 10.51
N GLY A 122 0.97 -11.05 10.30
CA GLY A 122 2.40 -10.74 10.12
C GLY A 122 2.70 -9.87 8.90
N PHE A 123 1.90 -9.98 7.84
CA PHE A 123 2.06 -9.17 6.62
C PHE A 123 1.61 -7.72 6.84
N THR A 124 0.42 -7.54 7.44
CA THR A 124 -0.11 -6.23 7.87
C THR A 124 0.80 -5.53 8.89
N LEU A 125 1.44 -6.30 9.78
CA LEU A 125 2.31 -5.74 10.82
C LEU A 125 3.65 -5.25 10.25
N ALA A 126 4.22 -5.96 9.27
CA ALA A 126 5.45 -5.56 8.60
C ALA A 126 5.26 -4.27 7.79
N SER A 127 4.10 -4.11 7.13
CA SER A 127 3.72 -2.87 6.44
C SER A 127 3.60 -1.69 7.43
N HIS A 128 2.97 -1.89 8.59
CA HIS A 128 2.86 -0.85 9.61
C HIS A 128 4.21 -0.52 10.30
N ASP A 129 5.12 -1.48 10.49
CA ASP A 129 6.45 -1.21 11.09
C ASP A 129 7.33 -0.38 10.14
N LEU A 130 7.20 -0.57 8.83
CA LEU A 130 7.83 0.26 7.78
C LEU A 130 7.26 1.69 7.74
N GLU A 131 5.95 1.85 7.96
CA GLU A 131 5.30 3.16 8.05
C GLU A 131 5.69 3.93 9.32
N ILE A 132 5.86 3.24 10.44
CA ILE A 132 6.12 3.86 11.76
C ILE A 132 7.61 4.16 11.98
N ARG A 133 8.55 3.35 11.46
CA ARG A 133 10.00 3.51 11.69
C ARG A 133 10.67 4.61 10.86
N GLY A 134 9.94 5.28 9.97
CA GLY A 134 10.45 6.46 9.29
C GLY A 134 11.34 6.10 8.10
N ALA A 135 10.74 6.11 6.93
CA ALA A 135 11.38 6.61 5.71
C ALA A 135 11.63 8.14 5.78
N GLY A 136 11.91 8.67 6.98
CA GLY A 136 12.13 10.08 7.28
C GLY A 136 13.60 10.46 7.46
N GLU A 137 14.50 9.50 7.69
CA GLU A 137 15.89 9.84 8.05
C GLU A 137 16.84 9.96 6.85
N LEU A 138 16.39 9.68 5.62
CA LEU A 138 17.22 9.84 4.41
C LEU A 138 16.99 11.15 3.65
N LEU A 139 15.85 11.81 3.78
CA LEU A 139 15.51 13.00 2.97
C LEU A 139 14.53 13.92 3.71
N GLY A 140 15.08 14.86 4.49
CA GLY A 140 14.55 16.19 4.81
C GLY A 140 13.05 16.37 5.10
N ASP A 141 12.77 16.96 6.26
CA ASP A 141 11.45 17.16 6.85
C ASP A 141 10.35 17.82 5.96
N GLU A 142 9.11 17.40 6.27
CA GLU A 142 7.81 18.11 6.17
C GLU A 142 6.92 18.01 4.92
N GLN A 143 7.29 17.36 3.81
CA GLN A 143 6.43 17.33 2.60
C GLN A 143 6.21 15.95 1.94
N SER A 144 6.70 14.85 2.52
CA SER A 144 6.81 13.54 1.82
C SER A 144 5.61 12.59 1.94
N GLY A 145 4.66 12.83 2.86
CA GLY A 145 3.57 11.89 3.17
C GLY A 145 2.60 11.57 2.02
N HIS A 146 2.49 12.44 1.01
CA HIS A 146 1.68 12.20 -0.20
C HIS A 146 2.50 11.61 -1.37
N MET A 147 3.80 11.90 -1.46
CA MET A 147 4.68 11.35 -2.51
C MET A 147 5.12 9.91 -2.23
N GLN A 148 5.26 9.50 -0.96
CA GLN A 148 5.70 8.15 -0.60
C GLN A 148 4.70 7.03 -0.94
N LYS A 149 3.39 7.29 -0.87
CA LYS A 149 2.35 6.30 -1.26
C LYS A 149 2.38 5.97 -2.74
N ILE A 150 2.75 6.94 -3.58
CA ILE A 150 2.77 6.79 -5.03
C ILE A 150 3.97 5.93 -5.45
N GLY A 151 5.14 6.13 -4.83
CA GLY A 151 6.38 5.42 -5.20
C GLY A 151 6.39 3.91 -4.93
N PHE A 152 5.84 3.47 -3.79
CA PHE A 152 5.83 2.04 -3.43
C PHE A 152 4.75 1.25 -4.19
N ALA A 153 3.57 1.86 -4.41
CA ALA A 153 2.53 1.29 -5.27
C ALA A 153 3.05 1.12 -6.71
N LEU A 154 3.69 2.15 -7.25
CA LEU A 154 4.32 2.12 -8.56
C LEU A 154 5.41 1.03 -8.65
N TYR A 155 6.26 0.91 -7.64
CA TYR A 155 7.30 -0.14 -7.59
C TYR A 155 6.71 -1.55 -7.59
N THR A 156 5.63 -1.77 -6.83
CA THR A 156 4.97 -3.08 -6.76
C THR A 156 4.28 -3.42 -8.09
N GLU A 157 3.62 -2.44 -8.72
CA GLU A 157 3.06 -2.59 -10.07
C GLU A 157 4.14 -2.90 -11.12
N MET A 158 5.30 -2.22 -11.06
CA MET A 158 6.45 -2.52 -11.93
C MET A 158 6.95 -3.96 -11.74
N LEU A 159 6.90 -4.47 -10.51
CA LEU A 159 7.39 -5.81 -10.17
C LEU A 159 6.42 -6.90 -10.63
N ASP A 160 5.12 -6.70 -10.41
CA ASP A 160 4.07 -7.62 -10.87
C ASP A 160 4.05 -7.70 -12.41
N GLU A 161 4.20 -6.57 -13.10
CA GLU A 161 4.25 -6.53 -14.57
C GLU A 161 5.55 -7.13 -15.13
N ALA A 162 6.69 -6.92 -14.47
CA ALA A 162 7.94 -7.57 -14.84
C ALA A 162 7.84 -9.11 -14.72
N VAL A 163 7.19 -9.60 -13.67
CA VAL A 163 6.92 -11.04 -13.48
C VAL A 163 5.96 -11.56 -14.57
N ALA A 164 4.91 -10.81 -14.91
CA ALA A 164 3.98 -11.17 -15.98
C ALA A 164 4.65 -11.21 -17.36
N ALA A 165 5.50 -10.22 -17.67
CA ALA A 165 6.25 -10.14 -18.93
C ALA A 165 7.22 -11.32 -19.09
N ILE A 166 7.96 -11.68 -18.03
CA ILE A 166 8.86 -12.83 -18.01
C ILE A 166 8.08 -14.14 -18.21
N ARG A 167 6.92 -14.30 -17.56
CA ARG A 167 6.03 -15.46 -17.76
C ARG A 167 5.49 -15.56 -19.18
N ALA A 168 5.27 -14.43 -19.85
CA ALA A 168 4.84 -14.36 -21.25
C ALA A 168 6.00 -14.45 -22.27
N GLY A 169 7.24 -14.67 -21.81
CA GLY A 169 8.43 -14.78 -22.67
C GLY A 169 8.90 -13.45 -23.29
N ARG A 170 8.48 -12.31 -22.73
CA ARG A 170 8.88 -10.96 -23.18
C ARG A 170 9.95 -10.39 -22.23
N VAL A 171 10.87 -9.59 -22.77
CA VAL A 171 11.84 -8.86 -21.95
C VAL A 171 11.15 -7.62 -21.36
N PRO A 172 11.10 -7.44 -20.03
CA PRO A 172 10.51 -6.25 -19.44
C PRO A 172 11.38 -5.02 -19.75
N SER A 173 10.83 -4.04 -20.48
CA SER A 173 11.46 -2.74 -20.67
C SER A 173 10.78 -1.71 -19.76
N ILE A 174 11.60 -0.97 -19.01
CA ILE A 174 11.14 0.12 -18.12
C ILE A 174 10.47 1.24 -18.95
N GLU A 175 10.87 1.39 -20.22
CA GLU A 175 10.28 2.32 -21.18
C GLU A 175 8.81 1.99 -21.52
N ALA A 176 8.45 0.70 -21.61
CA ALA A 176 7.06 0.29 -21.84
C ALA A 176 6.13 0.62 -20.65
N PHE A 177 6.68 0.73 -19.44
CA PHE A 177 5.94 1.10 -18.24
C PHE A 177 5.61 2.61 -18.21
N ALA A 178 6.58 3.45 -18.57
CA ALA A 178 6.40 4.90 -18.68
C ALA A 178 5.48 5.31 -19.85
N ASP A 179 5.46 4.53 -20.93
CA ASP A 179 4.60 4.77 -22.10
C ASP A 179 3.14 4.31 -21.89
N ARG A 180 2.84 3.55 -20.83
CA ARG A 180 1.48 3.05 -20.52
C ARG A 180 0.73 3.84 -19.45
N ALA A 181 1.42 4.66 -18.66
CA ALA A 181 0.79 5.46 -17.62
C ALA A 181 0.08 6.68 -18.23
N ILE A 182 -1.20 6.53 -18.52
CA ILE A 182 -2.04 7.63 -19.06
C ILE A 182 -2.35 8.63 -17.96
N GLU A 183 -1.94 9.87 -18.16
CA GLU A 183 -2.23 10.97 -17.25
C GLU A 183 -3.50 11.71 -17.69
N ILE A 184 -4.56 11.68 -16.88
CA ILE A 184 -5.78 12.46 -17.14
C ILE A 184 -5.94 13.54 -16.08
N ASN A 185 -5.94 14.80 -16.50
CA ASN A 185 -6.16 15.96 -15.64
C ASN A 185 -7.27 16.86 -16.22
N LEU A 186 -8.49 16.73 -15.70
CA LEU A 186 -9.66 17.52 -16.16
C LEU A 186 -9.99 18.71 -15.25
N ARG A 187 -9.22 18.90 -14.17
CA ARG A 187 -9.47 19.89 -13.10
C ARG A 187 -10.92 19.81 -12.56
N ILE A 188 -11.39 18.58 -12.32
CA ILE A 188 -12.70 18.28 -11.74
C ILE A 188 -12.52 17.61 -10.37
N PRO A 189 -13.48 17.76 -9.44
CA PRO A 189 -13.38 17.16 -8.11
C PRO A 189 -13.71 15.66 -8.17
N ALA A 190 -12.75 14.86 -8.66
CA ALA A 190 -12.85 13.41 -8.79
C ALA A 190 -12.17 12.73 -7.60
N LEU A 191 -12.96 12.37 -6.59
CA LEU A 191 -12.47 11.77 -5.34
C LEU A 191 -13.56 10.96 -4.65
N ILE A 192 -13.16 10.00 -3.81
CA ILE A 192 -14.04 9.33 -2.84
C ILE A 192 -14.19 10.27 -1.63
N PRO A 193 -15.39 10.82 -1.35
CA PRO A 193 -15.59 11.71 -0.21
C PRO A 193 -15.45 10.97 1.12
N GLU A 194 -14.98 11.68 2.15
CA GLU A 194 -14.88 11.13 3.51
C GLU A 194 -16.24 10.81 4.11
N GLU A 195 -17.28 11.58 3.77
CA GLU A 195 -18.65 11.34 4.20
C GLU A 195 -19.23 10.02 3.66
N TYR A 196 -18.78 9.57 2.48
CA TYR A 196 -19.21 8.32 1.87
C TYR A 196 -18.42 7.12 2.38
N LEU A 197 -17.12 7.32 2.59
CA LEU A 197 -16.23 6.27 3.05
C LEU A 197 -15.25 6.86 4.09
N PRO A 198 -15.62 6.85 5.39
CA PRO A 198 -14.82 7.46 6.45
C PRO A 198 -13.50 6.75 6.70
N ASP A 199 -13.49 5.41 6.59
CA ASP A 199 -12.30 4.60 6.82
C ASP A 199 -11.24 4.83 5.74
N VAL A 200 -10.11 5.42 6.14
CA VAL A 200 -9.01 5.78 5.24
C VAL A 200 -8.43 4.56 4.54
N HIS A 201 -8.32 3.42 5.25
CA HIS A 201 -7.73 2.21 4.70
C HIS A 201 -8.59 1.62 3.58
N THR A 202 -9.89 1.45 3.83
CA THR A 202 -10.86 1.00 2.82
C THR A 202 -10.94 1.98 1.65
N ARG A 203 -10.84 3.30 1.89
CA ARG A 203 -10.80 4.31 0.83
C ARG A 203 -9.59 4.13 -0.10
N LEU A 204 -8.41 3.86 0.46
CA LEU A 204 -7.19 3.61 -0.32
C LEU A 204 -7.29 2.32 -1.14
N ILE A 205 -7.88 1.26 -0.57
CA ILE A 205 -8.15 0.02 -1.31
C ILE A 205 -9.07 0.31 -2.49
N MET A 206 -10.16 1.07 -2.29
CA MET A 206 -11.08 1.42 -3.36
C MET A 206 -10.41 2.28 -4.44
N TYR A 207 -9.60 3.27 -4.07
CA TYR A 207 -8.80 4.02 -5.04
C TYR A 207 -7.92 3.11 -5.89
N LYS A 208 -7.20 2.16 -5.26
CA LYS A 208 -6.35 1.20 -5.97
C LYS A 208 -7.16 0.34 -6.92
N ARG A 209 -8.28 -0.23 -6.46
CA ARG A 209 -9.17 -1.05 -7.30
C ARG A 209 -9.73 -0.27 -8.49
N ILE A 210 -10.16 0.97 -8.27
CA ILE A 210 -10.63 1.86 -9.36
C ILE A 210 -9.49 2.12 -10.34
N SER A 211 -8.28 2.49 -9.87
CA SER A 211 -7.17 2.85 -10.76
C SER A 211 -6.59 1.68 -11.57
N SER A 212 -6.72 0.47 -11.03
CA SER A 212 -6.17 -0.78 -11.59
C SER A 212 -7.21 -1.62 -12.33
N ALA A 213 -8.45 -1.14 -12.50
CA ALA A 213 -9.44 -1.80 -13.35
C ALA A 213 -8.88 -1.92 -14.77
N SER A 214 -9.03 -3.10 -15.37
CA SER A 214 -8.44 -3.44 -16.68
C SER A 214 -9.39 -3.14 -17.85
N ASP A 215 -10.69 -3.18 -17.59
CA ASP A 215 -11.74 -2.97 -18.59
C ASP A 215 -12.98 -2.29 -17.97
N GLU A 216 -13.97 -1.98 -18.82
CA GLU A 216 -15.19 -1.30 -18.40
C GLU A 216 -16.08 -2.21 -17.53
N ASP A 217 -16.07 -3.52 -17.76
CA ASP A 217 -16.87 -4.50 -17.00
C ASP A 217 -16.40 -4.59 -15.54
N GLU A 218 -15.09 -4.71 -15.30
CA GLU A 218 -14.49 -4.69 -13.95
C GLU A 218 -14.82 -3.39 -13.20
N LEU A 219 -14.84 -2.27 -13.92
CA LEU A 219 -15.17 -0.97 -13.34
C LEU A 219 -16.65 -0.86 -12.98
N GLU A 220 -17.54 -1.44 -13.79
CA GLU A 220 -18.98 -1.51 -13.53
C GLU A 220 -19.30 -2.46 -12.37
N ASP A 221 -18.66 -3.64 -12.31
CA ASP A 221 -18.78 -4.57 -11.18
C ASP A 221 -18.35 -3.89 -9.87
N LEU A 222 -17.23 -3.15 -9.90
CA LEU A 222 -16.77 -2.37 -8.75
C LEU A 222 -17.78 -1.28 -8.37
N GLN A 223 -18.39 -0.63 -9.35
CA GLN A 223 -19.41 0.39 -9.13
C GLN A 223 -20.65 -0.21 -8.44
N VAL A 224 -21.13 -1.36 -8.90
CA VAL A 224 -22.25 -2.10 -8.28
C VAL A 224 -21.90 -2.53 -6.87
N GLU A 225 -20.71 -3.10 -6.66
CA GLU A 225 -20.23 -3.47 -5.32
C GLU A 225 -20.19 -2.26 -4.37
N MET A 226 -19.73 -1.10 -4.85
CA MET A 226 -19.71 0.12 -4.05
C MET A 226 -21.12 0.59 -3.69
N ILE A 227 -22.08 0.45 -4.60
CA ILE A 227 -23.47 0.83 -4.36
C ILE A 227 -24.13 -0.10 -3.34
N ASP A 228 -23.94 -1.41 -3.49
CA ASP A 228 -24.53 -2.41 -2.60
C ASP A 228 -23.98 -2.31 -1.16
N ARG A 229 -22.70 -1.97 -1.02
CA ARG A 229 -22.03 -1.89 0.28
C ARG A 229 -22.16 -0.54 0.97
N PHE A 230 -22.18 0.56 0.22
CA PHE A 230 -22.04 1.92 0.78
C PHE A 230 -23.17 2.88 0.34
N GLY A 231 -24.07 2.46 -0.56
CA GLY A 231 -25.21 3.24 -1.02
C GLY A 231 -24.93 4.07 -2.27
N LEU A 232 -25.74 5.10 -2.52
CA LEU A 232 -25.64 5.87 -3.76
C LEU A 232 -24.32 6.63 -3.88
N LEU A 233 -23.70 6.56 -5.05
CA LEU A 233 -22.42 7.23 -5.32
C LEU A 233 -22.56 8.75 -5.27
N PRO A 234 -21.74 9.44 -4.45
CA PRO A 234 -21.66 10.90 -4.48
C PRO A 234 -21.17 11.39 -5.84
N LYS A 235 -21.47 12.64 -6.17
CA LYS A 235 -21.09 13.24 -7.44
C LYS A 235 -19.59 13.18 -7.71
N GLN A 236 -18.76 13.42 -6.69
CA GLN A 236 -17.29 13.38 -6.81
C GLN A 236 -16.78 11.97 -7.14
N LEU A 237 -17.42 10.94 -6.58
CA LEU A 237 -17.06 9.55 -6.83
C LEU A 237 -17.53 9.10 -8.22
N SER A 238 -18.74 9.51 -8.63
CA SER A 238 -19.22 9.28 -9.99
C SER A 238 -18.28 9.89 -11.04
N LEU A 239 -17.76 11.09 -10.79
CA LEU A 239 -16.77 11.73 -11.66
C LEU A 239 -15.43 10.98 -11.69
N LEU A 240 -15.01 10.40 -10.56
CA LEU A 240 -13.81 9.55 -10.50
C LEU A 240 -13.96 8.30 -11.36
N ILE A 241 -15.09 7.60 -11.27
CA ILE A 241 -15.38 6.43 -12.11
C ILE A 241 -15.39 6.82 -13.59
N GLN A 242 -16.03 7.94 -13.95
CA GLN A 242 -16.03 8.43 -15.33
C GLN A 242 -14.63 8.82 -15.83
N GLN A 243 -13.79 9.41 -14.99
CA GLN A 243 -12.41 9.73 -15.34
C GLN A 243 -11.57 8.47 -15.56
N THR A 244 -11.76 7.42 -14.75
CA THR A 244 -11.14 6.11 -14.97
C THR A 244 -11.63 5.45 -16.25
N ARG A 245 -12.93 5.54 -16.55
CA ARG A 245 -13.49 5.05 -17.82
C ARG A 245 -12.86 5.76 -19.03
N LEU A 246 -12.67 7.07 -18.95
CA LEU A 246 -11.93 7.84 -19.96
C LEU A 246 -10.49 7.33 -20.12
N LYS A 247 -9.81 6.97 -19.02
CA LYS A 247 -8.45 6.39 -19.03
C LYS A 247 -8.42 5.08 -19.80
N LEU A 248 -9.37 4.18 -19.55
CA LEU A 248 -9.50 2.90 -20.25
C LEU A 248 -9.70 3.11 -21.76
N ARG A 249 -10.64 3.99 -22.14
CA ARG A 249 -10.87 4.33 -23.55
C ARG A 249 -9.63 4.94 -24.20
N ALA A 250 -8.97 5.88 -23.52
CA ALA A 250 -7.77 6.55 -24.01
C ALA A 250 -6.59 5.57 -24.23
N SER A 251 -6.54 4.48 -23.46
CA SER A 251 -5.54 3.43 -23.61
C SER A 251 -5.63 2.70 -24.94
N GLY A 252 -6.85 2.44 -25.43
CA GLY A 252 -7.05 1.86 -26.76
C GLY A 252 -6.55 2.73 -27.90
N PHE A 253 -6.38 4.05 -27.70
CA PHE A 253 -5.90 4.98 -28.72
C PHE A 253 -4.39 5.29 -28.63
N GLY A 254 -3.67 4.76 -27.64
CA GLY A 254 -2.26 5.12 -27.43
C GLY A 254 -2.07 6.59 -27.00
N ILE A 255 -3.03 7.13 -26.26
CA ILE A 255 -2.94 8.49 -25.70
C ILE A 255 -2.07 8.48 -24.45
N LYS A 256 -1.12 9.41 -24.38
CA LYS A 256 -0.22 9.58 -23.22
C LYS A 256 -0.86 10.43 -22.13
N LYS A 257 -1.48 11.55 -22.53
CA LYS A 257 -1.98 12.55 -21.60
C LYS A 257 -3.19 13.28 -22.14
N ILE A 258 -4.17 13.48 -21.27
CA ILE A 258 -5.34 14.34 -21.51
C ILE A 258 -5.35 15.42 -20.44
N ASP A 259 -5.16 16.67 -20.83
CA ASP A 259 -5.22 17.83 -19.93
C ASP A 259 -6.34 18.75 -20.40
N ALA A 260 -7.32 19.03 -19.56
CA ALA A 260 -8.41 19.95 -19.86
C ALA A 260 -8.57 20.95 -18.71
N ASN A 261 -8.43 22.22 -19.03
CA ASN A 261 -8.67 23.32 -18.10
C ASN A 261 -10.12 23.81 -18.21
N VAL A 262 -10.39 25.09 -17.99
CA VAL A 262 -11.75 25.66 -18.06
C VAL A 262 -12.12 26.11 -19.47
N SER A 263 -11.14 26.55 -20.26
CA SER A 263 -11.33 27.16 -21.59
C SER A 263 -10.63 26.42 -22.74
N SER A 264 -9.71 25.51 -22.43
CA SER A 264 -8.99 24.73 -23.42
C SER A 264 -8.46 23.43 -22.83
N GLY A 265 -8.07 22.51 -23.71
CA GLY A 265 -7.35 21.32 -23.34
C GLY A 265 -6.41 20.86 -24.45
N ARG A 266 -5.67 19.81 -24.15
CA ARG A 266 -4.77 19.12 -25.06
C ARG A 266 -4.81 17.62 -24.82
N ILE A 267 -4.69 16.87 -25.90
CA ILE A 267 -4.45 15.44 -25.91
C ILE A 267 -3.05 15.24 -26.50
N GLU A 268 -2.18 14.57 -25.76
CA GLU A 268 -0.85 14.20 -26.19
C GLU A 268 -0.82 12.71 -26.49
N PHE A 269 -0.37 12.35 -27.69
CA PHE A 269 -0.29 10.98 -28.17
C PHE A 269 1.11 10.41 -27.96
N ASN A 270 1.21 9.10 -27.76
CA ASN A 270 2.50 8.40 -27.74
C ASN A 270 3.20 8.48 -29.11
N GLN A 271 4.52 8.22 -29.14
CA GLN A 271 5.28 8.17 -30.40
C GLN A 271 4.78 7.08 -31.36
N HIS A 272 4.20 6.02 -30.81
CA HIS A 272 3.55 4.93 -31.53
C HIS A 272 2.04 4.96 -31.28
N THR A 273 1.38 6.05 -31.70
CA THR A 273 -0.08 6.13 -31.63
C THR A 273 -0.75 5.26 -32.69
N GLU A 274 -1.85 4.61 -32.32
CA GLU A 274 -2.67 3.84 -33.26
C GLU A 274 -3.72 4.70 -33.96
N VAL A 275 -3.84 5.97 -33.59
CA VAL A 275 -4.80 6.92 -34.19
C VAL A 275 -4.43 7.23 -35.64
N ASP A 276 -5.42 7.17 -36.53
CA ASP A 276 -5.30 7.58 -37.93
C ASP A 276 -5.05 9.10 -38.04
N PRO A 277 -3.88 9.52 -38.59
CA PRO A 277 -3.57 10.94 -38.79
C PRO A 277 -4.61 11.67 -39.65
N PHE A 278 -5.26 10.98 -40.58
CA PHE A 278 -6.28 11.60 -41.44
C PHE A 278 -7.49 12.07 -40.64
N CYS A 279 -7.89 11.31 -39.62
CA CYS A 279 -9.00 11.67 -38.74
C CYS A 279 -8.72 12.98 -37.98
N LEU A 280 -7.49 13.14 -37.47
CA LEU A 280 -7.04 14.37 -36.81
C LEU A 280 -7.08 15.57 -37.76
N VAL A 281 -6.62 15.40 -39.00
CA VAL A 281 -6.67 16.46 -40.02
C VAL A 281 -8.11 16.83 -40.36
N GLN A 282 -9.01 15.86 -40.49
CA GLN A 282 -10.44 16.11 -40.74
C GLN A 282 -11.10 16.89 -39.59
N MET A 283 -10.79 16.56 -38.33
CA MET A 283 -11.30 17.29 -37.17
C MET A 283 -10.85 18.77 -37.19
N ILE A 284 -9.58 19.02 -37.50
CA ILE A 284 -9.02 20.37 -37.55
C ILE A 284 -9.60 21.18 -38.73
N GLN A 285 -9.81 20.54 -39.89
CA GLN A 285 -10.41 21.21 -41.05
C GLN A 285 -11.90 21.47 -40.86
N GLY A 286 -12.62 20.56 -40.19
CA GLY A 286 -14.04 20.68 -39.90
C GLY A 286 -14.37 21.80 -38.90
N ASP A 287 -13.52 21.98 -37.89
CA ASP A 287 -13.66 23.08 -36.93
C ASP A 287 -12.28 23.66 -36.50
N PRO A 288 -11.71 24.57 -37.32
CA PRO A 288 -10.40 25.18 -37.06
C PRO A 288 -10.39 26.18 -35.88
N GLN A 289 -11.56 26.64 -35.46
CA GLN A 289 -11.71 27.55 -34.32
C GLN A 289 -11.52 26.78 -33.00
N THR A 290 -12.06 25.57 -32.96
CA THR A 290 -12.04 24.66 -31.81
C THR A 290 -10.78 23.83 -31.76
N TYR A 291 -10.36 23.18 -32.85
CA TYR A 291 -9.23 22.23 -32.85
C TYR A 291 -7.98 22.79 -33.54
N LYS A 292 -6.81 22.51 -32.97
CA LYS A 292 -5.50 22.90 -33.52
C LYS A 292 -4.43 21.85 -33.25
N LEU A 293 -3.46 21.72 -34.14
CA LEU A 293 -2.26 20.92 -33.89
C LEU A 293 -1.29 21.67 -32.96
N GLY A 294 -0.94 21.03 -31.84
CA GLY A 294 0.04 21.51 -30.87
C GLY A 294 1.35 20.74 -30.99
N GLY A 295 2.29 21.17 -31.83
CA GLY A 295 3.51 20.41 -32.07
C GLY A 295 3.25 19.09 -32.83
N ALA A 296 4.20 18.16 -32.80
CA ALA A 296 4.17 16.95 -33.64
C ALA A 296 3.09 15.93 -33.22
N ASN A 297 2.86 15.76 -31.91
CA ASN A 297 2.02 14.68 -31.36
C ASN A 297 0.94 15.19 -30.39
N GLN A 298 0.45 16.43 -30.56
CA GLN A 298 -0.61 16.94 -29.69
C GLN A 298 -1.77 17.55 -30.47
N LEU A 299 -2.98 17.27 -30.01
CA LEU A 299 -4.21 17.92 -30.43
C LEU A 299 -4.63 18.89 -29.33
N GLN A 300 -4.68 20.18 -29.63
CA GLN A 300 -5.24 21.20 -28.76
C GLN A 300 -6.70 21.45 -29.13
N PHE A 301 -7.55 21.66 -28.14
CA PHE A 301 -8.93 22.03 -28.34
C PHE A 301 -9.33 23.19 -27.42
N LYS A 302 -10.23 24.05 -27.90
CA LYS A 302 -10.89 25.09 -27.09
C LYS A 302 -12.27 24.63 -26.71
N HIS A 303 -12.73 25.02 -25.53
CA HIS A 303 -14.09 24.75 -25.08
C HIS A 303 -14.52 25.80 -24.06
N ASN A 304 -15.79 25.81 -23.68
CA ASN A 304 -16.30 26.69 -22.62
C ASN A 304 -17.12 25.91 -21.59
N CYS A 305 -16.62 24.74 -21.20
CA CYS A 305 -17.31 23.83 -20.28
C CYS A 305 -16.94 24.20 -18.85
N ALA A 306 -17.86 24.86 -18.15
CA ALA A 306 -17.70 25.20 -16.75
C ALA A 306 -18.01 24.01 -15.83
N HIS A 307 -18.93 23.14 -16.23
CA HIS A 307 -19.36 22.01 -15.41
C HIS A 307 -18.50 20.74 -15.63
N PRO A 308 -18.20 19.99 -14.54
CA PRO A 308 -17.45 18.73 -14.63
C PRO A 308 -18.06 17.70 -15.60
N ASP A 309 -19.39 17.53 -15.55
CA ASP A 309 -20.09 16.53 -16.38
C ASP A 309 -19.97 16.87 -17.87
N GLU A 310 -20.10 18.16 -18.23
CA GLU A 310 -19.93 18.65 -19.60
C GLU A 310 -18.51 18.39 -20.12
N LYS A 311 -17.48 18.52 -19.27
CA LYS A 311 -16.11 18.20 -19.67
C LYS A 311 -15.94 16.73 -19.97
N VAL A 312 -16.50 15.84 -19.16
CA VAL A 312 -16.41 14.39 -19.41
C VAL A 312 -17.11 14.04 -20.73
N VAL A 313 -18.28 14.63 -21.00
CA VAL A 313 -19.00 14.44 -22.26
C VAL A 313 -18.19 14.98 -23.44
N LEU A 314 -17.59 16.17 -23.30
CA LEU A 314 -16.73 16.75 -24.33
C LEU A 314 -15.55 15.84 -24.68
N ILE A 315 -14.82 15.34 -23.68
CA ILE A 315 -13.67 14.46 -23.92
C ILE A 315 -14.13 13.16 -24.58
N ASN A 316 -15.23 12.55 -24.13
CA ASN A 316 -15.79 11.37 -24.80
C ASN A 316 -16.12 11.66 -26.26
N GLY A 317 -16.78 12.78 -26.56
CA GLY A 317 -17.08 13.17 -27.94
C GLY A 317 -15.82 13.41 -28.80
N ILE A 318 -14.72 13.91 -28.22
CA ILE A 318 -13.44 14.00 -28.92
C ILE A 318 -12.89 12.60 -29.21
N LEU A 319 -12.92 11.69 -28.23
CA LEU A 319 -12.46 10.30 -28.40
C LEU A 319 -13.31 9.51 -29.40
N ASP A 320 -14.63 9.74 -29.46
CA ASP A 320 -15.54 9.10 -30.43
C ASP A 320 -15.21 9.47 -31.88
N ASN A 321 -14.62 10.65 -32.08
CA ASN A 321 -14.15 11.11 -33.38
C ASN A 321 -12.75 10.59 -33.72
N LEU A 322 -12.05 9.90 -32.83
CA LEU A 322 -10.78 9.25 -33.15
C LEU A 322 -11.03 7.89 -33.79
N LYS A 323 -10.29 7.59 -34.85
CA LYS A 323 -10.29 6.28 -35.49
C LYS A 323 -8.92 5.64 -35.36
N LEU A 324 -8.90 4.33 -35.15
CA LEU A 324 -7.67 3.54 -35.16
C LEU A 324 -7.30 3.20 -36.61
N ASN A 325 -6.00 3.08 -36.87
CA ASN A 325 -5.49 2.62 -38.16
C ASN A 325 -5.92 1.17 -38.42
N GLU A 326 -6.59 0.90 -39.53
CA GLU A 326 -7.09 -0.43 -39.92
C GLU A 326 -5.99 -1.48 -40.17
N SER A 327 -4.70 -1.10 -40.16
CA SER A 327 -3.58 -1.95 -40.59
C SER A 327 -3.13 -3.03 -39.58
N LYS A 328 -3.81 -3.22 -38.44
CA LYS A 328 -3.48 -4.28 -37.46
C LYS A 328 -4.70 -4.91 -36.74
N VAL A 329 -5.88 -4.92 -37.36
CA VAL A 329 -7.05 -5.69 -36.85
C VAL A 329 -7.07 -7.12 -37.45
N ALA A 330 -5.91 -7.71 -37.75
CA ALA A 330 -5.79 -9.06 -38.32
C ALA A 330 -5.03 -10.01 -37.38
#